data_AF-A0A1Q5Y0X6-F1
#
_entry.id   AF-A0A1Q5Y0X6-F1
#
_cell.length_a   1.000
_cell.length_b   1.000
_cell.length_c   1.000
_cell.angle_alpha   90.00
_cell.angle_beta   90.00
_cell.angle_gamma   90.00
#
_symmetry.space_group_name_H-M   'P 1'
#
loop_
_entity.id
_entity.type
_entity.pdbx_description
1 polymer ?
#
loop_
_entity_poly.entity_id
_entity_poly.type
_entity_poly.pdbx_seq_one_letter_code
_entity_poly.pdbx_strand_id
1 'polypeptide(L)'
;MATTTACKGCRDDYKVTEAQIARILASSMFNEGNTASDQVYTERVAICRTCPKLQDGVTCTACGCIIPVVARLKARGCPLPGGGLWQPVNE
;
A
#
# COMPACT_ATOMS: atom_id res chain seq x y z
N MET A 1 -8.54 -35.16 -11.56
CA MET A 1 -7.85 -33.92 -12.02
C MET A 1 -7.19 -33.27 -10.82
N ALA A 2 -5.87 -33.42 -10.66
CA ALA A 2 -5.14 -32.66 -9.66
C ALA A 2 -4.90 -31.26 -10.22
N THR A 3 -5.70 -30.29 -9.80
CA THR A 3 -5.44 -28.88 -10.09
C THR A 3 -4.25 -28.45 -9.24
N THR A 4 -3.04 -28.59 -9.77
CA THR A 4 -1.87 -27.85 -9.29
C THR A 4 -2.15 -26.38 -9.52
N THR A 5 -2.75 -25.75 -8.51
CA THR A 5 -3.05 -24.34 -8.49
C THR A 5 -1.74 -23.54 -8.48
N ALA A 6 -1.29 -23.20 -9.68
CA ALA A 6 -0.07 -22.43 -9.94
C ALA A 6 -0.31 -20.90 -9.89
N CYS A 7 -1.51 -20.47 -9.51
CA CYS A 7 -1.80 -19.05 -9.33
C CYS A 7 -1.17 -18.56 -8.02
N LYS A 8 -0.34 -17.52 -8.13
CA LYS A 8 0.39 -16.88 -7.02
C LYS A 8 -0.53 -16.40 -5.88
N GLY A 9 -1.80 -16.13 -6.18
CA GLY A 9 -2.82 -15.72 -5.20
C GLY A 9 -3.64 -16.86 -4.58
N CYS A 10 -3.59 -18.07 -5.13
CA CYS A 10 -4.32 -19.22 -4.58
C CYS A 10 -3.44 -20.10 -3.66
N ARG A 11 -2.18 -19.66 -3.43
CA ARG A 11 -1.29 -20.22 -2.43
C ARG A 11 -1.43 -19.37 -1.17
N ASP A 12 -1.95 -19.96 -0.11
CA ASP A 12 -2.18 -19.31 1.19
C ASP A 12 -0.90 -18.72 1.81
N ASP A 13 0.26 -19.29 1.44
CA ASP A 13 1.56 -18.93 2.00
C ASP A 13 2.18 -17.64 1.40
N TYR A 14 1.64 -17.10 0.29
CA TYR A 14 2.24 -15.91 -0.34
C TYR A 14 1.77 -14.62 0.34
N LYS A 15 2.52 -14.20 1.37
CA LYS A 15 2.30 -12.92 2.06
C LYS A 15 3.32 -11.87 1.64
N VAL A 16 2.87 -10.65 1.41
CA VAL A 16 3.76 -9.50 1.20
C VAL A 16 4.34 -9.10 2.55
N THR A 17 5.64 -9.31 2.72
CA THR A 17 6.35 -8.99 3.96
C THR A 17 6.79 -7.53 4.00
N GLU A 18 6.94 -6.97 5.20
CA GLU A 18 7.48 -5.61 5.39
C GLU A 18 8.87 -5.45 4.75
N ALA A 19 9.70 -6.48 4.77
CA ALA A 19 11.02 -6.47 4.12
C ALA A 19 10.93 -6.40 2.57
N GLN A 20 9.88 -6.93 1.96
CA GLN A 20 9.65 -6.74 0.52
C GLN A 20 9.18 -5.33 0.22
N ILE A 21 8.31 -4.77 1.06
CA ILE A 21 7.83 -3.40 0.93
C ILE A 21 8.99 -2.41 1.08
N ALA A 22 9.84 -2.58 2.08
CA ALA A 22 11.02 -1.74 2.27
C ALA A 22 11.95 -1.75 1.04
N ARG A 23 12.15 -2.90 0.40
CA ARG A 23 12.91 -3.00 -0.86
C ARG A 23 12.26 -2.23 -2.00
N ILE A 24 10.93 -2.27 -2.12
CA ILE A 24 10.20 -1.48 -3.13
C ILE A 24 10.37 0.01 -2.85
N LEU A 25 10.20 0.43 -1.60
CA LEU A 25 10.33 1.83 -1.20
C LEU A 25 11.76 2.37 -1.35
N ALA A 26 12.77 1.51 -1.27
CA ALA A 26 14.17 1.86 -1.52
C ALA A 26 14.56 1.91 -3.01
N SER A 27 13.64 1.54 -3.92
CA SER A 27 13.93 1.58 -5.36
C SER A 27 13.91 3.01 -5.90
N SER A 28 14.66 3.26 -6.98
CA SER A 28 14.83 4.58 -7.60
C SER A 28 13.55 5.22 -8.13
N MET A 29 12.44 4.47 -8.19
CA MET A 29 11.13 5.02 -8.53
C MET A 29 10.60 5.97 -7.44
N PHE A 30 11.02 5.82 -6.18
CA PHE A 30 10.68 6.73 -5.09
C PHE A 30 11.79 7.75 -4.91
N ASN A 31 11.50 9.01 -5.21
CA ASN A 31 12.43 10.12 -5.08
C ASN A 31 11.72 11.33 -4.45
N GLU A 32 12.49 12.32 -4.03
CA GLU A 32 11.99 13.55 -3.38
C GLU A 32 10.94 14.29 -4.25
N GLY A 33 11.02 14.15 -5.58
CA GLY A 33 10.07 14.75 -6.51
C GLY A 33 8.67 14.11 -6.50
N ASN A 34 8.51 12.89 -6.02
CA ASN A 34 7.23 12.17 -6.03
C ASN A 34 6.82 11.56 -4.68
N THR A 35 7.69 11.63 -3.69
CA THR A 35 7.50 11.06 -2.37
C THR A 35 6.97 12.11 -1.41
N ALA A 36 5.97 11.74 -0.60
CA ALA A 36 5.48 12.59 0.49
C ALA A 36 6.48 12.57 1.66
N SER A 37 6.46 13.62 2.48
CA SER A 37 7.29 13.68 3.68
C SER A 37 7.03 12.51 4.63
N ASP A 38 8.02 12.15 5.45
CA ASP A 38 7.89 11.06 6.43
C ASP A 38 6.74 11.26 7.41
N GLN A 39 6.44 12.52 7.76
CA GLN A 39 5.29 12.87 8.60
C GLN A 39 3.98 12.50 7.90
N VAL A 40 3.78 12.94 6.66
CA VAL A 40 2.58 12.64 5.87
C VAL A 40 2.44 11.14 5.65
N TYR A 41 3.53 10.45 5.32
CA TYR A 41 3.55 9.01 5.17
C TYR A 41 3.09 8.29 6.44
N THR A 42 3.67 8.66 7.59
CA THR A 42 3.34 8.05 8.90
C THR A 42 1.88 8.27 9.25
N GLU A 43 1.35 9.47 9.02
CA GLU A 43 -0.05 9.81 9.26
C GLU A 43 -0.98 8.96 8.37
N ARG A 44 -0.72 8.89 7.06
CA ARG A 44 -1.51 8.09 6.11
C ARG A 44 -1.54 6.61 6.49
N VAL A 45 -0.40 6.05 6.89
CA VAL A 45 -0.32 4.65 7.34
C VAL A 45 -1.09 4.47 8.65
N ALA A 46 -0.98 5.39 9.60
CA ALA A 46 -1.74 5.35 10.85
C ALA A 46 -3.26 5.38 10.60
N ILE A 47 -3.73 6.26 9.72
CA ILE A 47 -5.14 6.33 9.28
C ILE A 47 -5.59 5.00 8.65
N CYS A 48 -4.76 4.40 7.79
CA CYS A 48 -5.10 3.13 7.17
C CYS A 48 -5.12 1.96 8.17
N ARG A 49 -4.30 1.99 9.22
CA ARG A 49 -4.29 0.94 10.28
C ARG A 49 -5.63 0.86 11.03
N THR A 50 -6.40 1.94 11.08
CA THR A 50 -7.75 1.94 11.68
C THR A 50 -8.85 1.60 10.66
N CYS A 51 -8.51 1.42 9.38
CA CYS A 51 -9.47 1.17 8.33
C CYS A 51 -9.90 -0.31 8.29
N PRO A 52 -11.21 -0.64 8.30
CA PRO A 52 -11.69 -2.02 8.26
C PRO A 52 -11.38 -2.72 6.93
N LYS A 53 -10.94 -1.97 5.91
CA LYS A 53 -10.55 -2.52 4.60
C LYS A 53 -9.07 -2.89 4.53
N LEU A 54 -8.26 -2.59 5.54
CA LEU A 54 -6.85 -2.98 5.56
C LEU A 54 -6.71 -4.44 6.00
N GLN A 55 -6.18 -5.28 5.10
CA GLN A 55 -5.88 -6.68 5.35
C GLN A 55 -4.37 -6.88 5.49
N ASP A 56 -3.99 -7.79 6.38
CA ASP A 56 -2.59 -8.13 6.67
C ASP A 56 -1.71 -6.92 7.04
N GLY A 57 -2.33 -5.82 7.50
CA GLY A 57 -1.65 -4.58 7.89
C GLY A 57 -1.07 -3.76 6.74
N VAL A 58 -1.17 -4.22 5.48
CA VAL A 58 -0.51 -3.56 4.33
C VAL A 58 -1.36 -3.51 3.07
N THR A 59 -2.36 -4.38 2.89
CA THR A 59 -3.11 -4.50 1.63
C THR A 59 -4.52 -3.93 1.78
N CYS A 60 -4.92 -3.01 0.92
CA CYS A 60 -6.30 -2.52 0.92
C CYS A 60 -7.21 -3.47 0.14
N THR A 61 -8.24 -4.01 0.78
CA THR A 61 -9.23 -4.91 0.15
C THR A 61 -10.17 -4.21 -0.82
N ALA A 62 -10.28 -2.88 -0.76
CA ALA A 62 -11.13 -2.12 -1.67
C ALA A 62 -10.52 -1.93 -3.06
N CYS A 63 -9.18 -1.87 -3.16
CA CYS A 63 -8.48 -1.61 -4.42
C CYS A 63 -7.34 -2.59 -4.75
N GLY A 64 -6.96 -3.46 -3.81
CA GLY A 64 -5.84 -4.39 -3.95
C GLY A 64 -4.44 -3.77 -3.84
N CYS A 65 -4.31 -2.47 -3.53
CA CYS A 65 -3.00 -1.82 -3.44
C CYS A 65 -2.30 -2.06 -2.10
N ILE A 66 -0.96 -2.08 -2.14
CA ILE A 66 -0.11 -2.07 -0.96
C ILE A 66 -0.04 -0.63 -0.41
N ILE A 67 -0.69 -0.40 0.72
CA ILE A 67 -0.87 0.93 1.33
C ILE A 67 0.47 1.62 1.62
N PRO A 68 1.50 0.98 2.21
CA PRO A 68 2.81 1.63 2.38
C PRO A 68 3.39 2.21 1.07
N VAL A 69 3.18 1.54 -0.06
CA VAL A 69 3.65 1.99 -1.37
C VAL A 69 2.86 3.22 -1.84
N VAL A 70 1.53 3.16 -1.74
CA VAL A 70 0.65 4.26 -2.20
C VAL A 70 0.76 5.47 -1.26
N ALA A 71 0.83 5.25 0.05
CA ALA A 71 0.95 6.29 1.07
C ALA A 71 2.25 7.09 0.93
N ARG A 72 3.32 6.48 0.38
CA ARG A 72 4.59 7.16 0.14
C ARG A 72 4.53 8.13 -1.05
N LEU A 73 3.60 7.95 -1.99
CA LEU A 73 3.48 8.82 -3.16
C LEU A 73 2.67 10.08 -2.81
N LYS A 74 3.24 11.26 -3.06
CA LYS A 74 2.58 12.53 -2.72
C LYS A 74 1.33 12.80 -3.55
N ALA A 75 1.40 12.53 -4.86
CA ALA A 75 0.30 12.72 -5.81
C ALA A 75 -0.83 11.68 -5.69
N ARG A 76 -0.72 10.69 -4.79
CA ARG A 76 -1.77 9.68 -4.58
C ARG A 76 -2.58 10.04 -3.34
N GLY A 77 -3.86 9.71 -3.40
CA GLY A 77 -4.77 9.72 -2.26
C GLY A 77 -5.23 8.31 -1.91
N CYS A 78 -6.07 8.20 -0.88
CA CYS A 78 -6.70 6.96 -0.50
C CYS A 78 -7.59 6.44 -1.66
N PRO A 79 -7.41 5.19 -2.11
CA PRO A 79 -8.13 4.64 -3.27
C PRO A 79 -9.56 4.18 -2.95
N LEU A 80 -10.07 4.46 -1.75
CA LEU A 80 -11.44 4.13 -1.38
C LEU A 80 -12.43 4.99 -2.18
N PRO A 81 -13.53 4.40 -2.69
CA PRO A 81 -14.57 5.16 -3.39
C PRO A 81 -15.23 6.17 -2.45
N GLY A 82 -15.57 7.35 -2.96
CA GLY A 82 -16.26 8.40 -2.18
C GLY A 82 -15.34 9.40 -1.46
N GLY A 83 -14.07 9.52 -1.88
CA GLY A 83 -13.15 10.56 -1.38
C GLY A 83 -12.09 10.06 -0.41
N GLY A 84 -12.13 8.78 -0.01
CA GLY A 84 -11.10 8.13 0.78
C GLY A 84 -10.75 8.77 2.13
N LEU A 85 -9.80 8.18 2.85
CA LEU A 85 -9.44 8.60 4.21
C LEU A 85 -8.33 9.66 4.26
N TRP A 86 -7.66 9.92 3.14
CA TRP A 86 -6.54 10.86 3.04
C TRP A 86 -6.36 11.32 1.58
N GLN A 87 -5.84 12.53 1.40
CA GLN A 87 -5.74 13.20 0.10
C GLN A 87 -4.30 13.23 -0.45
N PRO A 88 -4.13 13.45 -1.77
CA PRO A 88 -2.85 13.83 -2.35
C PRO A 88 -2.29 15.10 -1.68
N VAL A 89 -0.98 15.19 -1.57
CA VAL A 89 -0.25 16.37 -1.10
C VAL A 89 0.69 16.86 -2.21
N ASN A 90 0.87 18.18 -2.25
CA ASN A 90 1.62 18.89 -3.29
C ASN A 90 2.83 19.65 -2.71
N GLU A 91 3.43 19.09 -1.66
CA GLU A 91 4.67 19.58 -1.04
C GLU A 91 5.90 19.39 -1.94
#